data_AF-A0A8S9QSL8-F1
#
_entry.id   AF-A0A8S9QSL8-F1
#
_cell.length_a   1.000
_cell.length_b   1.000
_cell.length_c   1.000
_cell.angle_alpha   90.00
_cell.angle_beta   90.00
_cell.angle_gamma   90.00
#
_symmetry.space_group_name_H-M   'P 1'
#
loop_
_entity.id
_entity.type
_entity.pdbx_description
1 polymer ?
#
loop_
_entity_poly.entity_id
_entity_poly.type
_entity_poly.pdbx_seq_one_letter_code
_entity_poly.pdbx_strand_id
1 'polypeptide(L)'
;MMLIPAIKLEMMNEEINFNDIVSFQVKKAEGLSKTKLPFNCGLFVVKMLECRSLGLKKMSSINDDIAMDLRRKLCCEMFDQFMDKDFQEGCRRMVALLFKQSVLVSLCESTIKSLNC
;
A
#
# COMPACT_ATOMS: atom_id res chain seq x y z
N MET A 1 29.05 8.23 -3.15
CA MET A 1 28.91 8.80 -1.79
C MET A 1 28.64 7.63 -0.85
N MET A 2 29.68 7.13 -0.18
CA MET A 2 29.61 6.06 0.82
C MET A 2 29.53 6.69 2.19
N LEU A 3 28.64 6.23 3.08
CA LEU A 3 28.75 6.49 4.52
C LEU A 3 27.78 5.63 5.35
N ILE A 4 28.15 4.38 5.64
CA ILE A 4 27.79 3.69 6.91
C ILE A 4 28.89 2.68 7.39
N PRO A 5 30.20 2.98 7.37
CA PRO A 5 31.13 2.26 8.26
C PRO A 5 31.17 2.85 9.68
N ALA A 6 31.02 4.19 9.79
CA ALA A 6 31.17 4.91 11.05
C ALA A 6 30.13 4.51 12.11
N ILE A 7 28.88 4.26 11.72
CA ILE A 7 27.80 3.88 12.65
C ILE A 7 28.05 2.49 13.28
N LYS A 8 28.73 1.58 12.57
CA LYS A 8 29.05 0.25 13.10
C LYS A 8 30.25 0.28 14.06
N LEU A 9 31.16 1.26 13.89
CA LEU A 9 32.38 1.38 14.68
C LEU A 9 32.12 1.90 16.11
N GLU A 10 31.13 2.78 16.30
CA GLU A 10 30.75 3.28 17.63
C GLU A 10 29.96 2.25 18.47
N MET A 11 29.36 1.24 17.83
CA MET A 11 28.48 0.27 18.49
C MET A 11 29.18 -1.05 18.90
N MET A 12 30.39 -1.31 18.42
CA MET A 12 31.10 -2.57 18.65
C MET A 12 32.48 -2.29 19.23
N ASN A 13 32.71 -2.64 20.51
CA ASN A 13 34.02 -2.61 21.18
C ASN A 13 35.00 -3.69 20.65
N GLU A 14 34.80 -4.16 19.42
CA GLU A 14 35.57 -5.23 18.80
C GLU A 14 36.43 -4.66 17.66
N GLU A 15 37.69 -5.11 17.56
CA GLU A 15 38.53 -4.82 16.40
C GLU A 15 37.88 -5.39 15.13
N ILE A 16 37.32 -4.51 14.29
CA ILE A 16 36.70 -4.91 13.04
C ILE A 16 37.80 -5.36 12.07
N ASN A 17 37.86 -6.66 11.78
CA ASN A 17 38.67 -7.18 10.69
C ASN A 17 38.01 -6.79 9.34
N PHE A 18 38.57 -5.78 8.67
CA PHE A 18 38.07 -5.32 7.37
C PHE A 18 38.11 -6.40 6.28
N ASN A 19 38.91 -7.45 6.45
CA ASN A 19 38.96 -8.57 5.50
C ASN A 19 37.71 -9.47 5.57
N ASP A 20 36.98 -9.44 6.69
CA ASP A 20 35.72 -10.19 6.86
C ASP A 20 34.49 -9.39 6.38
N ILE A 21 34.70 -8.14 5.95
CA ILE A 21 33.62 -7.29 5.44
C ILE A 21 33.34 -7.67 3.98
N VAL A 22 32.30 -8.46 3.77
CA VAL A 22 31.75 -8.69 2.44
C VAL A 22 31.19 -7.37 1.89
N SER A 23 31.66 -6.96 0.71
CA SER A 23 31.16 -5.76 0.05
C SER A 23 29.69 -5.92 -0.37
N PHE A 24 28.92 -4.84 -0.23
CA PHE A 24 27.56 -4.82 -0.73
C PHE A 24 27.54 -4.97 -2.25
N GLN A 25 26.82 -5.96 -2.75
CA GLN A 25 26.56 -6.09 -4.18
C GLN A 25 25.41 -5.17 -4.58
N VAL A 26 25.70 -4.18 -5.44
CA VAL A 26 24.68 -3.35 -6.06
C VAL A 26 24.24 -4.00 -7.38
N LYS A 27 22.94 -4.22 -7.55
CA LYS A 27 22.38 -4.80 -8.79
C LYS A 27 21.23 -3.95 -9.29
N LYS A 28 21.15 -3.79 -10.62
CA LYS A 28 20.03 -3.09 -11.26
C LYS A 28 18.79 -4.00 -11.29
N ALA A 29 17.68 -3.42 -10.87
CA ALA A 29 16.32 -3.88 -11.13
C ALA A 29 16.02 -4.19 -12.60
N GLU A 30 15.98 -5.45 -13.05
CA GLU A 30 15.48 -5.82 -14.38
C GLU A 30 14.07 -6.42 -14.32
N GLY A 31 13.32 -6.34 -15.43
CA GLY A 31 11.99 -6.93 -15.56
C GLY A 31 10.90 -6.31 -14.67
N LEU A 32 11.16 -5.12 -14.10
CA LEU A 32 10.20 -4.42 -13.25
C LEU A 32 9.10 -3.78 -14.09
N SER A 33 7.88 -3.86 -13.59
CA SER A 33 6.72 -3.17 -14.16
C SER A 33 6.94 -1.67 -14.17
N LYS A 34 6.48 -0.98 -15.20
CA LYS A 34 6.65 0.48 -15.33
C LYS A 34 5.29 1.12 -15.49
N THR A 35 5.13 2.25 -14.80
CA THR A 35 3.98 3.14 -14.98
C THR A 35 4.26 4.12 -16.11
N LYS A 36 3.23 4.44 -16.89
CA LYS A 36 3.26 5.59 -17.82
C LYS A 36 2.84 6.89 -17.13
N LEU A 37 2.22 6.78 -15.96
CA LEU A 37 1.65 7.87 -15.18
C LEU A 37 2.56 8.23 -13.98
N PRO A 38 3.15 9.43 -13.95
CA PRO A 38 4.10 9.81 -12.89
C PRO A 38 3.55 9.67 -11.47
N PHE A 39 2.27 9.95 -11.25
CA PHE A 39 1.63 9.89 -9.94
C PHE A 39 1.38 8.46 -9.42
N ASN A 40 1.58 7.43 -10.24
CA ASN A 40 1.49 6.03 -9.81
C ASN A 40 2.84 5.45 -9.36
N CYS A 41 3.95 6.19 -9.46
CA CYS A 41 5.29 5.67 -9.18
C CYS A 41 5.43 5.10 -7.76
N GLY A 42 4.88 5.79 -6.75
CA GLY A 42 4.90 5.34 -5.36
C GLY A 42 4.16 4.02 -5.15
N LEU A 43 2.98 3.87 -5.76
CA LEU A 43 2.20 2.64 -5.72
C LEU A 43 2.95 1.46 -6.34
N PHE A 44 3.62 1.68 -7.48
CA PHE A 44 4.44 0.67 -8.15
C PHE A 44 5.60 0.23 -7.26
N VAL A 45 6.32 1.17 -6.64
CA VAL A 45 7.42 0.84 -5.71
C VAL A 45 6.93 0.00 -4.54
N VAL A 46 5.83 0.41 -3.89
CA VAL A 46 5.26 -0.33 -2.76
C VAL A 46 4.86 -1.75 -3.16
N LYS A 47 4.14 -1.92 -4.27
CA LYS A 47 3.73 -3.25 -4.73
C LYS A 47 4.90 -4.11 -5.19
N MET A 48 5.94 -3.54 -5.78
CA MET A 48 7.16 -4.29 -6.11
C MET A 48 7.87 -4.78 -4.84
N LEU A 49 7.98 -3.94 -3.82
CA LEU A 49 8.56 -4.32 -2.54
C LEU A 49 7.78 -5.46 -1.89
N GLU A 50 6.45 -5.35 -1.84
CA GLU A 50 5.57 -6.40 -1.34
C GLU A 50 5.78 -7.72 -2.09
N CYS A 51 5.75 -7.69 -3.43
CA CYS A 51 5.98 -8.88 -4.25
C CYS A 51 7.35 -9.52 -3.96
N ARG A 52 8.42 -8.72 -3.84
CA ARG A 52 9.76 -9.25 -3.54
C ARG A 52 9.84 -9.84 -2.14
N SER A 53 9.25 -9.20 -1.15
CA SER A 53 9.18 -9.69 0.22
C SER A 53 8.46 -11.04 0.31
N LEU A 54 7.49 -11.29 -0.58
CA LEU A 54 6.77 -12.56 -0.70
C LEU A 54 7.47 -13.58 -1.63
N GLY A 55 8.66 -13.26 -2.17
CA GLY A 55 9.39 -14.15 -3.08
C GLY A 55 8.80 -14.24 -4.50
N LEU A 56 7.86 -13.37 -4.86
CA LEU A 56 7.26 -13.35 -6.19
C LEU A 56 8.22 -12.74 -7.21
N LYS A 57 8.54 -13.53 -8.25
CA LYS A 57 9.49 -13.14 -9.30
C LYS A 57 8.86 -12.33 -10.43
N LYS A 58 7.57 -12.55 -10.72
CA LYS A 58 6.83 -11.83 -11.76
C LYS A 58 5.92 -10.78 -11.12
N MET A 59 5.98 -9.58 -11.68
CA MET A 59 5.20 -8.41 -11.23
C MET A 59 4.29 -7.87 -12.34
N SER A 60 4.04 -8.68 -13.38
CA SER A 60 3.26 -8.29 -14.57
C SER A 60 1.83 -7.85 -14.25
N SER A 61 1.31 -8.23 -13.08
CA SER A 61 0.03 -7.81 -12.53
C SER A 61 0.08 -6.43 -11.84
N ILE A 62 1.10 -5.61 -12.08
CA ILE A 62 1.18 -4.21 -11.61
C ILE A 62 1.17 -3.35 -12.88
N ASN A 63 0.06 -2.71 -13.17
CA ASN A 63 -0.09 -1.81 -14.32
C ASN A 63 -1.02 -0.63 -13.97
N ASP A 64 -1.11 0.34 -14.87
CA ASP A 64 -1.90 1.55 -14.65
C ASP A 64 -3.41 1.29 -14.63
N ASP A 65 -3.90 0.28 -15.37
CA ASP A 65 -5.33 -0.01 -15.51
C ASP A 65 -5.96 -0.44 -14.17
N ILE A 66 -5.18 -1.13 -13.33
CA ILE A 66 -5.61 -1.60 -12.00
C ILE A 66 -5.11 -0.73 -10.85
N ALA A 67 -4.39 0.37 -11.15
CA ALA A 67 -3.72 1.17 -10.13
C ALA A 67 -4.69 1.73 -9.07
N MET A 68 -5.91 2.08 -9.47
CA MET A 68 -6.95 2.55 -8.56
C MET A 68 -7.40 1.47 -7.57
N ASP A 69 -7.56 0.23 -8.04
CA ASP A 69 -7.96 -0.89 -7.18
C ASP A 69 -6.85 -1.28 -6.21
N LEU A 70 -5.60 -1.30 -6.70
CA LEU A 70 -4.43 -1.52 -5.85
C LEU A 70 -4.30 -0.44 -4.78
N ARG A 71 -4.53 0.84 -5.13
CA ARG A 71 -4.53 1.95 -4.19
C ARG A 71 -5.61 1.78 -3.13
N ARG A 72 -6.84 1.45 -3.54
CA ARG A 72 -7.96 1.21 -2.61
C ARG A 72 -7.62 0.09 -1.63
N LYS A 73 -7.13 -1.05 -2.14
CA LYS A 73 -6.76 -2.21 -1.33
C LYS A 73 -5.68 -1.86 -0.30
N LEU A 74 -4.62 -1.17 -0.74
CA LEU A 74 -3.54 -0.73 0.15
C LEU A 74 -4.06 0.21 1.24
N CYS A 75 -4.93 1.17 0.89
CA CYS A 75 -5.54 2.06 1.87
C CYS A 75 -6.38 1.30 2.90
N CYS A 76 -7.18 0.31 2.47
CA CYS A 76 -7.95 -0.53 3.38
C CYS A 76 -7.04 -1.34 4.31
N GLU A 77 -5.98 -1.97 3.78
CA GLU A 77 -5.01 -2.73 4.58
C GLU A 77 -4.32 -1.85 5.62
N MET A 78 -3.89 -0.65 5.23
CA MET A 78 -3.31 0.32 6.17
C MET A 78 -4.32 0.78 7.22
N PHE A 79 -5.56 1.02 6.82
CA PHE A 79 -6.62 1.41 7.74
C PHE A 79 -6.86 0.33 8.79
N ASP A 80 -7.01 -0.93 8.35
CA ASP A 80 -7.28 -2.06 9.24
C ASP A 80 -6.09 -2.40 10.16
N GLN A 81 -4.84 -2.16 9.72
CA GLN A 81 -3.65 -2.49 10.50
C GLN A 81 -3.19 -1.38 11.45
N PHE A 82 -3.27 -0.12 11.03
CA PHE A 82 -2.63 0.99 11.74
C PHE A 82 -3.60 1.94 12.43
N MET A 83 -4.88 1.95 12.05
CA MET A 83 -5.85 2.82 12.71
C MET A 83 -6.35 2.19 14.00
N ASP A 84 -6.64 3.06 14.97
CA ASP A 84 -7.23 2.66 16.23
C ASP A 84 -8.59 1.94 16.02
N LYS A 85 -8.87 0.92 16.83
CA LYS A 85 -10.07 0.09 16.66
C LYS A 85 -11.36 0.88 16.88
N ASP A 86 -11.37 1.84 17.79
CA ASP A 86 -12.55 2.67 18.05
C ASP A 86 -12.78 3.62 16.87
N PHE A 87 -11.70 4.14 16.28
CA PHE A 87 -11.77 4.91 15.05
C PHE A 87 -12.28 4.07 13.87
N GLN A 88 -11.79 2.84 13.72
CA GLN A 88 -12.25 1.90 12.69
C GLN A 88 -13.74 1.61 12.81
N GLU A 89 -14.20 1.30 14.02
CA GLU A 89 -15.61 1.02 14.30
C GLU A 89 -16.49 2.25 14.05
N GLY A 90 -16.03 3.45 14.45
CA GLY A 90 -16.69 4.71 14.15
C GLY A 90 -16.87 4.95 12.65
N CYS A 91 -15.81 4.74 11.85
CA CYS A 91 -15.89 4.85 10.39
C CYS A 91 -16.81 3.79 9.77
N ARG A 92 -16.76 2.53 10.23
CA ARG A 92 -17.63 1.45 9.73
C ARG A 92 -19.11 1.76 10.02
N ARG A 93 -19.42 2.28 11.21
CA ARG A 93 -20.78 2.75 11.55
C ARG A 93 -21.23 3.91 10.68
N MET A 94 -20.37 4.90 10.46
CA MET A 94 -20.67 6.04 9.59
C MET A 94 -20.98 5.59 8.15
N VAL A 95 -20.17 4.69 7.59
CA VAL A 95 -20.41 4.11 6.26
C VAL A 95 -21.73 3.33 6.22
N ALA A 96 -22.02 2.53 7.25
CA ALA A 96 -23.29 1.80 7.35
C ALA A 96 -24.50 2.74 7.45
N LEU A 97 -24.37 3.87 8.15
CA LEU A 97 -25.41 4.89 8.24
C LEU A 97 -25.63 5.61 6.90
N LEU A 98 -24.56 5.99 6.20
CA LEU A 98 -24.65 6.58 4.87
C LEU A 98 -25.31 5.61 3.87
N PHE A 99 -24.96 4.32 3.94
CA PHE A 99 -25.59 3.29 3.10
C PHE A 99 -27.08 3.13 3.44
N LYS A 100 -27.44 3.04 4.73
CA LYS A 100 -28.84 3.02 5.16
C LYS A 100 -29.61 4.25 4.68
N GLN A 101 -29.01 5.43 4.76
CA GLN A 101 -29.62 6.68 4.31
C GLN A 101 -29.84 6.67 2.79
N SER A 102 -28.87 6.19 2.01
CA SER A 102 -29.01 6.05 0.55
C SER A 102 -30.11 5.06 0.15
N VAL A 103 -30.24 3.93 0.86
CA VAL A 103 -31.31 2.94 0.64
C VAL A 103 -32.67 3.52 1.02
N LEU A 104 -32.74 4.25 2.15
CA LEU A 104 -33.98 4.93 2.58
C LEU A 104 -34.45 5.95 1.55
N VAL A 105 -33.52 6.75 1.00
CA VAL A 105 -33.81 7.72 -0.05
C VAL A 105 -34.36 7.03 -1.30
N SER A 106 -33.72 5.94 -1.75
CA SER A 106 -34.19 5.18 -2.91
C SER A 106 -35.57 4.53 -2.69
N LEU A 107 -35.85 4.04 -1.47
CA LEU A 107 -37.16 3.51 -1.09
C LEU A 107 -38.24 4.61 -1.09
N CYS A 108 -37.93 5.78 -0.53
CA CYS A 108 -38.82 6.93 -0.51
C CYS A 108 -39.15 7.40 -1.93
N GLU A 109 -38.15 7.53 -2.81
CA GLU A 109 -38.37 7.90 -4.21
C GLU A 109 -39.23 6.87 -4.96
N SER A 110 -39.03 5.58 -4.71
CA SER A 110 -39.81 4.51 -5.33
C SER A 110 -41.27 4.52 -4.84
N THR A 111 -41.48 4.79 -3.55
CA THR A 111 -42.81 4.89 -2.95
C THR A 111 -43.57 6.11 -3.47
N ILE A 112 -42.90 7.27 -3.56
CA ILE A 112 -43.47 8.49 -4.15
C ILE A 112 -43.83 8.28 -5.61
N LYS A 113 -42.99 7.60 -6.41
CA LYS A 113 -43.32 7.25 -7.80
C LYS A 113 -44.53 6.32 -7.89
N SER A 114 -44.67 5.35 -6.98
CA SER A 114 -45.82 4.43 -6.95
C SER A 114 -47.13 5.08 -6.52
N LEU A 115 -47.07 6.16 -5.75
CA LEU A 115 -48.24 6.93 -5.28
C LEU A 115 -48.70 7.98 -6.30
N ASN A 116 -47.85 8.33 -7.27
CA ASN A 116 -48.14 9.30 -8.33
C ASN A 116 -48.48 8.64 -9.69
N CYS A 117 -48.76 7.33 -9.70
CA CYS A 117 -49.40 6.60 -10.80
C CYS A 117 -50.84 6.25 -10.41
#